data_AF-A0A925CG22-F1
#
_entry.id   AF-A0A925CG22-F1
#
_cell.length_a   1.000
_cell.length_b   1.000
_cell.length_c   1.000
_cell.angle_alpha   90.00
_cell.angle_beta   90.00
_cell.angle_gamma   90.00
#
_symmetry.space_group_name_H-M   'P 1'
#
loop_
_entity.id
_entity.type
_entity.pdbx_description
1 polymer ?
#
loop_
_entity_poly.entity_id
_entity_poly.type
_entity_poly.pdbx_seq_one_letter_code
_entity_poly.pdbx_strand_id
1 'polypeptide(L)'
;MTSKFYGGALIILVALGAFVSVPLLNAQPSPAGNVMDAIVEAKQAVDHGKQGHAEALVTHAQKSLNFAERGGKSSHLKEAITHLTEAIEHGKAGHADVATEHADTALTHLTEVKF
;
A
#
# COMPACT_ATOMS: atom_id res chain seq x y z
N MET A 1 -19.74 8.50 -48.70
CA MET A 1 -20.31 9.37 -47.65
C MET A 1 -19.72 8.91 -46.32
N THR A 2 -18.80 9.68 -45.77
CA THR A 2 -18.03 9.41 -44.56
C THR A 2 -18.80 9.87 -43.32
N SER A 3 -19.04 8.98 -42.36
CA SER A 3 -19.56 9.35 -41.04
C SER A 3 -18.39 9.61 -40.09
N LYS A 4 -18.47 10.70 -39.33
CA LYS A 4 -17.44 11.25 -38.47
C LYS A 4 -18.09 11.78 -37.20
N PHE A 5 -17.54 11.35 -36.05
CA PHE A 5 -17.67 11.90 -34.69
C PHE A 5 -19.07 11.74 -34.05
N TYR A 6 -19.20 11.35 -32.77
CA TYR A 6 -18.78 12.09 -31.58
C TYR A 6 -18.33 11.16 -30.44
N GLY A 7 -17.12 11.39 -29.93
CA GLY A 7 -16.75 11.08 -28.55
C GLY A 7 -17.23 12.25 -27.68
N GLY A 8 -17.94 11.96 -26.60
CA GLY A 8 -18.53 12.98 -25.74
C GLY A 8 -18.89 12.44 -24.36
N ALA A 9 -18.04 12.80 -23.40
CA ALA A 9 -18.37 13.18 -22.02
C ALA A 9 -19.54 12.46 -21.31
N LEU A 10 -19.20 11.49 -20.46
CA LEU A 10 -20.06 11.10 -19.33
C LEU A 10 -19.79 12.04 -18.16
N ILE A 11 -20.57 13.13 -18.12
CA ILE A 11 -20.69 14.05 -16.99
C ILE A 11 -21.47 13.29 -15.91
N ILE A 12 -20.77 12.87 -14.84
CA ILE A 12 -21.44 12.36 -13.64
C ILE A 12 -21.91 13.57 -12.83
N LEU A 13 -23.23 13.75 -12.83
CA LEU A 13 -24.00 14.64 -11.96
C LEU A 13 -23.64 14.42 -10.49
N VAL A 14 -22.99 15.42 -9.87
CA VAL A 14 -22.89 15.51 -8.41
C VAL A 14 -24.12 16.30 -7.91
N ALA A 15 -25.05 15.59 -7.29
CA ALA A 15 -26.19 16.17 -6.60
C ALA A 15 -25.72 16.94 -5.36
N LEU A 16 -26.19 18.19 -5.21
CA LEU A 16 -25.99 19.04 -4.04
C LEU A 16 -26.72 18.48 -2.81
N GLY A 17 -26.00 18.33 -1.71
CA GLY A 17 -26.54 18.17 -0.37
C GLY A 17 -25.53 18.66 0.65
N ALA A 18 -25.85 19.75 1.34
CA ALA A 18 -24.96 20.41 2.30
C ALA A 18 -24.56 19.45 3.44
N PHE A 19 -23.26 19.16 3.55
CA PHE A 19 -22.66 18.53 4.72
C PHE A 19 -21.48 19.40 5.17
N VAL A 20 -21.58 19.84 6.42
CA VAL A 20 -20.60 20.50 7.28
C VAL A 20 -19.18 20.64 6.74
N SER A 21 -18.71 21.88 6.73
CA SER A 21 -17.32 22.30 6.50
C SER A 21 -16.37 21.74 7.57
N VAL A 22 -16.07 20.45 7.50
CA VAL A 22 -14.76 19.96 7.94
C VAL A 22 -13.83 20.36 6.80
N PRO A 23 -12.69 21.04 7.05
CA PRO A 23 -11.63 21.07 6.07
C PRO A 23 -11.28 19.60 5.85
N LEU A 24 -11.77 19.03 4.76
CA LEU A 24 -11.26 17.78 4.23
C LEU A 24 -9.81 18.13 3.94
N LEU A 25 -8.92 17.81 4.89
CA LEU A 25 -7.49 17.87 4.70
C LEU A 25 -7.28 16.94 3.51
N ASN A 26 -7.18 17.52 2.33
CA ASN A 26 -6.81 16.83 1.12
C ASN A 26 -5.39 16.36 1.38
N ALA A 27 -5.24 15.24 2.08
CA ALA A 27 -4.01 14.48 2.17
C ALA A 27 -3.77 13.96 0.76
N GLN A 28 -3.28 14.85 -0.11
CA GLN A 28 -2.80 14.46 -1.40
C GLN A 28 -1.72 13.41 -1.15
N PRO A 29 -1.78 12.26 -1.83
CA PRO A 29 -0.80 11.20 -1.61
C PRO A 29 0.61 11.77 -1.81
N SER A 30 1.40 11.78 -0.75
CA SER A 30 2.78 12.25 -0.73
C SER A 30 3.73 11.06 -0.54
N PRO A 31 4.99 11.16 -0.98
CA PRO A 31 5.98 10.11 -0.73
C PRO A 31 6.06 9.73 0.77
N ALA A 32 6.13 10.72 1.67
CA ALA A 32 6.15 10.48 3.11
C ALA A 32 4.85 9.82 3.62
N GLY A 33 3.69 10.28 3.14
CA GLY A 33 2.40 9.67 3.48
C GLY A 33 2.31 8.21 3.04
N ASN A 34 2.76 7.90 1.82
CA ASN A 34 2.81 6.51 1.36
C ASN A 34 3.76 5.66 2.22
N VAL A 35 4.91 6.20 2.67
CA VAL A 35 5.77 5.44 3.59
C VAL A 35 5.07 5.17 4.92
N MET A 36 4.34 6.14 5.48
CA MET A 36 3.56 5.93 6.71
C MET A 36 2.48 4.86 6.52
N ASP A 37 1.74 4.89 5.41
CA ASP A 37 0.72 3.88 5.10
C ASP A 37 1.35 2.49 4.88
N ALA A 38 2.53 2.43 4.25
CA ALA A 38 3.29 1.19 4.11
C ALA A 38 3.70 0.60 5.48
N ILE A 39 4.17 1.43 6.42
CA ILE A 39 4.50 1.00 7.79
C ILE A 39 3.29 0.39 8.49
N VAL A 40 2.12 1.02 8.37
CA VAL A 40 0.88 0.53 8.99
C VAL A 40 0.51 -0.85 8.45
N GLU A 41 0.51 -1.01 7.13
CA GLU A 41 0.17 -2.28 6.48
C GLU A 41 1.24 -3.36 6.75
N ALA A 42 2.53 -3.02 6.73
CA ALA A 42 3.60 -3.96 7.10
C ALA A 42 3.46 -4.46 8.55
N LYS A 43 3.10 -3.59 9.48
CA LYS A 43 2.80 -3.98 10.87
C LYS A 43 1.62 -4.94 10.95
N GLN A 44 0.54 -4.70 10.20
CA GLN A 44 -0.59 -5.64 10.14
C GLN A 44 -0.20 -6.98 9.53
N ALA A 45 0.68 -6.99 8.52
CA ALA A 45 1.21 -8.22 7.94
C ALA A 45 1.99 -9.04 8.97
N VAL A 46 2.87 -8.40 9.76
CA VAL A 46 3.59 -9.04 10.87
C VAL A 46 2.65 -9.56 11.95
N ASP A 47 1.68 -8.75 12.37
CA ASP A 47 0.74 -9.12 13.44
C ASP A 47 -0.11 -10.33 13.05
N HIS A 48 -0.56 -10.42 11.80
CA HIS A 48 -1.26 -11.59 11.27
C HIS A 48 -0.34 -12.78 11.03
N GLY A 49 0.89 -12.53 10.57
CA GLY A 49 1.93 -13.54 10.42
C GLY A 49 2.23 -14.30 11.69
N LYS A 50 2.39 -13.58 12.81
CA LYS A 50 2.59 -14.14 14.16
C LYS A 50 1.44 -15.04 14.63
N GLN A 51 0.25 -14.90 14.04
CA GLN A 51 -0.92 -15.75 14.30
C GLN A 51 -0.99 -16.96 13.34
N GLY A 52 -0.06 -17.08 12.40
CA GLY A 52 -0.10 -18.09 11.34
C GLY A 52 -1.08 -17.78 10.21
N HIS A 53 -1.65 -16.58 10.16
CA HIS A 53 -2.66 -16.19 9.17
C HIS A 53 -2.02 -15.78 7.84
N ALA A 54 -1.47 -16.74 7.09
CA ALA A 54 -0.72 -16.51 5.85
C ALA A 54 -1.47 -15.62 4.83
N GLU A 55 -2.77 -15.88 4.60
CA GLU A 55 -3.57 -15.12 3.63
C GLU A 55 -3.75 -13.65 4.04
N ALA A 56 -3.98 -13.40 5.33
CA ALA A 56 -4.11 -12.04 5.87
C ALA A 56 -2.77 -11.31 5.82
N LEU A 57 -1.67 -11.99 6.15
CA LEU A 57 -0.32 -11.46 5.98
C LEU A 57 -0.10 -11.03 4.53
N VAL A 58 -0.37 -11.89 3.55
CA VAL A 58 -0.18 -11.58 2.12
C VAL A 58 -0.98 -10.35 1.71
N THR A 59 -2.23 -10.25 2.17
CA THR A 59 -3.11 -9.11 1.88
C THR A 59 -2.49 -7.80 2.36
N HIS A 60 -2.01 -7.76 3.59
CA HIS A 60 -1.38 -6.56 4.16
C HIS A 60 0.00 -6.28 3.54
N ALA A 61 0.80 -7.31 3.25
CA ALA A 61 2.08 -7.16 2.59
C ALA A 61 1.94 -6.58 1.16
N GLN A 62 0.91 -6.97 0.41
CA GLN A 62 0.60 -6.40 -0.92
C GLN A 62 0.23 -4.92 -0.86
N LYS A 63 -0.58 -4.51 0.13
CA LYS A 63 -0.91 -3.10 0.33
C LYS A 63 0.30 -2.29 0.73
N SER A 64 1.09 -2.82 1.68
CA SER A 64 2.37 -2.22 2.07
C SER A 64 3.30 -2.02 0.88
N LEU A 65 3.43 -3.04 0.00
CA LEU A 65 4.23 -2.96 -1.21
C LEU A 65 3.75 -1.85 -2.14
N ASN A 66 2.45 -1.76 -2.39
CA ASN A 66 1.89 -0.70 -3.26
C ASN A 66 2.20 0.70 -2.73
N PHE A 67 2.10 0.90 -1.42
CA PHE A 67 2.45 2.17 -0.80
C PHE A 67 3.97 2.41 -0.84
N ALA A 68 4.79 1.41 -0.53
CA ALA A 68 6.24 1.52 -0.56
C ALA A 68 6.77 1.90 -1.95
N GLU A 69 6.22 1.36 -3.04
CA GLU A 69 6.58 1.73 -4.42
C GLU A 69 6.31 3.23 -4.73
N ARG A 70 5.41 3.86 -3.98
CA ARG A 70 5.03 5.26 -4.11
C ARG A 70 5.70 6.15 -3.05
N GLY A 71 6.58 5.57 -2.22
CA GLY A 71 7.28 6.25 -1.12
C GLY A 71 8.49 7.09 -1.54
N GLY A 72 8.82 7.13 -2.83
CA GLY A 72 9.95 7.89 -3.36
C GLY A 72 11.20 7.05 -3.59
N LYS A 73 12.39 7.57 -3.25
CA LYS A 73 13.68 6.89 -3.46
C LYS A 73 14.47 6.87 -2.16
N SER A 74 14.72 5.67 -1.64
CA SER A 74 15.57 5.41 -0.48
C SER A 74 16.15 4.00 -0.60
N SER A 75 17.39 3.78 -0.14
CA SER A 75 17.96 2.43 -0.07
C SER A 75 17.10 1.54 0.83
N HIS A 76 16.64 2.07 1.97
CA HIS A 76 15.74 1.34 2.86
C HIS A 76 14.40 1.02 2.20
N LEU A 77 13.85 1.93 1.38
CA LEU A 77 12.61 1.66 0.66
C LEU A 77 12.78 0.53 -0.36
N LYS A 78 13.95 0.47 -1.03
CA LYS A 78 14.28 -0.63 -1.93
C LYS A 78 14.37 -1.97 -1.20
N GLU A 79 15.07 -2.03 -0.06
CA GLU A 79 15.17 -3.25 0.75
C GLU A 79 13.80 -3.67 1.31
N ALA A 80 12.98 -2.71 1.75
CA ALA A 80 11.60 -2.98 2.17
C ALA A 80 10.77 -3.59 1.04
N ILE A 81 10.86 -3.07 -0.19
CA ILE A 81 10.16 -3.62 -1.36
C ILE A 81 10.60 -5.06 -1.66
N THR A 82 11.91 -5.34 -1.58
CA THR A 82 12.45 -6.70 -1.73
C THR A 82 11.82 -7.65 -0.73
N HIS A 83 11.89 -7.32 0.57
CA HIS A 83 11.37 -8.19 1.61
C HIS A 83 9.84 -8.29 1.61
N LEU A 84 9.10 -7.24 1.23
CA LEU A 84 7.65 -7.36 1.03
C LEU A 84 7.32 -8.33 -0.10
N THR A 85 8.13 -8.35 -1.16
CA THR A 85 7.95 -9.31 -2.28
C THR A 85 8.20 -10.75 -1.79
N GLU A 86 9.25 -10.98 -1.01
CA GLU A 86 9.54 -12.29 -0.41
C GLU A 86 8.45 -12.73 0.58
N ALA A 87 7.95 -11.80 1.41
CA ALA A 87 6.84 -12.06 2.33
C ALA A 87 5.57 -12.50 1.58
N ILE A 88 5.28 -11.86 0.44
CA ILE A 88 4.14 -12.22 -0.42
C ILE A 88 4.35 -13.60 -1.05
N GLU A 89 5.55 -13.90 -1.54
CA GLU A 89 5.87 -15.19 -2.16
C GLU A 89 5.74 -16.34 -1.15
N HIS A 90 6.41 -16.22 0.00
CA HIS A 90 6.34 -17.21 1.07
C HIS A 90 4.93 -17.33 1.66
N GLY A 91 4.23 -16.20 1.85
CA GLY A 91 2.88 -16.21 2.37
C GLY A 91 1.90 -16.91 1.42
N LYS A 92 2.03 -16.73 0.10
CA LYS A 92 1.23 -17.44 -0.91
C LYS A 92 1.54 -18.94 -0.95
N ALA A 93 2.75 -19.34 -0.58
CA ALA A 93 3.13 -20.75 -0.40
C ALA A 93 2.63 -21.34 0.94
N GLY A 94 1.98 -20.55 1.80
CA GLY A 94 1.51 -20.97 3.12
C GLY A 94 2.60 -20.98 4.19
N HIS A 95 3.80 -20.50 3.89
CA HIS A 95 4.93 -20.42 4.83
C HIS A 95 4.79 -19.16 5.70
N ALA A 96 3.77 -19.14 6.57
CA ALA A 96 3.41 -17.97 7.37
C ALA A 96 4.57 -17.46 8.25
N ASP A 97 5.38 -18.37 8.79
CA ASP A 97 6.55 -18.08 9.61
C ASP A 97 7.63 -17.33 8.83
N VAL A 98 8.06 -17.86 7.69
CA VAL A 98 9.07 -17.24 6.82
C VAL A 98 8.55 -15.92 6.25
N ALA A 99 7.27 -15.89 5.87
CA ALA A 99 6.62 -14.66 5.42
C ALA A 99 6.62 -13.57 6.50
N THR A 100 6.46 -13.95 7.77
CA THR A 100 6.48 -13.01 8.90
C THR A 100 7.87 -12.41 9.09
N GLU A 101 8.93 -13.21 8.97
CA GLU A 101 10.32 -12.74 9.06
C GLU A 101 10.63 -11.67 8.01
N HIS A 102 10.23 -11.93 6.76
CA HIS A 102 10.37 -10.95 5.69
C HIS A 102 9.51 -9.70 5.92
N ALA A 103 8.26 -9.85 6.37
CA ALA A 103 7.42 -8.69 6.68
C ALA A 103 8.00 -7.83 7.83
N ASP A 104 8.60 -8.45 8.84
CA ASP A 104 9.22 -7.75 9.99
C ASP A 104 10.51 -7.02 9.58
N THR A 105 11.31 -7.66 8.71
CA THR A 105 12.50 -7.03 8.12
C THR A 105 12.12 -5.85 7.22
N ALA A 106 11.07 -6.00 6.41
CA ALA A 106 10.54 -4.90 5.61
C ALA A 106 10.06 -3.74 6.49
N LEU A 107 9.32 -4.02 7.57
CA LEU A 107 8.86 -3.01 8.52
C LEU A 107 10.04 -2.22 9.11
N THR A 108 11.10 -2.92 9.53
CA THR A 108 12.33 -2.30 10.04
C THR A 108 12.91 -1.31 9.03
N HIS A 109 13.03 -1.70 7.77
CA HIS A 109 13.51 -0.80 6.72
C HIS A 109 12.56 0.38 6.45
N LEU A 110 11.25 0.16 6.41
CA LEU A 110 10.28 1.24 6.22
C LEU A 110 10.41 2.32 7.30
N THR A 111 10.64 1.92 8.57
CA THR A 111 10.81 2.85 9.68
C THR A 111 12.12 3.66 9.64
N GLU A 112 13.10 3.22 8.85
CA GLU A 112 14.39 3.91 8.66
C GLU A 112 14.39 4.86 7.45
N VAL A 113 13.29 4.93 6.69
CA VAL A 113 13.16 5.89 5.59
C VAL A 113 13.07 7.30 6.16
N LYS A 114 13.95 8.18 5.70
CA LYS A 114 13.98 9.61 6.07
C LYS A 114 13.22 10.43 5.03
N PHE A 115 12.41 11.37 5.50
CA PHE A 115 11.59 12.28 4.68
C PHE A 115 11.79 13.74 5.13
#